data_AF-A0A925I8F8-F1
#
_entry.id   AF-A0A925I8F8-F1
#
_cell.length_a   1.000
_cell.length_b   1.000
_cell.length_c   1.000
_cell.angle_alpha   90.00
_cell.angle_beta   90.00
_cell.angle_gamma   90.00
#
_symmetry.space_group_name_H-M   'P 1'
#
loop_
_entity.id
_entity.type
_entity.pdbx_description
1 polymer ?
#
loop_
_entity_poly.entity_id
_entity_poly.type
_entity_poly.pdbx_seq_one_letter_code
_entity_poly.pdbx_strand_id
1 'polypeptide(L)'
;MMRLFLLFFLLSALALKSQESFIYFGSEDLTKLDSNWRFTTQDKPEFKEVAFNDSLWTPMRTQLFEKEREKAGFKGIGWFRLHLKLNPALDSIPLSLYMVQEGASEIYIDGKKIKEFGVIGTSENNQQRYTPENEIIFFHPKFDREIVIAIRYSNYSYEHSFDKT
;
A
#
# COMPACT_ATOMS: atom_id res chain seq x y z
N MET A 1 -12.62 -57.39 -3.78
CA MET A 1 -12.52 -56.60 -5.04
C MET A 1 -12.84 -55.15 -4.71
N MET A 2 -11.85 -54.28 -4.88
CA MET A 2 -11.81 -52.91 -4.40
C MET A 2 -12.60 -51.98 -5.33
N ARG A 3 -13.70 -51.38 -4.85
CA ARG A 3 -14.36 -50.24 -5.52
C ARG A 3 -13.62 -48.98 -5.10
N LEU A 4 -12.59 -48.62 -5.88
CA LEU A 4 -11.93 -47.33 -5.80
C LEU A 4 -12.82 -46.29 -6.49
N PHE A 5 -13.69 -45.62 -5.73
CA PHE A 5 -14.33 -44.39 -6.20
C PHE A 5 -13.22 -43.33 -6.29
N LEU A 6 -12.73 -43.09 -7.51
CA LEU A 6 -11.98 -41.89 -7.83
C LEU A 6 -12.88 -40.69 -7.53
N LEU A 7 -12.66 -40.08 -6.37
CA LEU A 7 -12.93 -38.68 -6.13
C LEU A 7 -12.20 -37.91 -7.24
N PHE A 8 -12.94 -37.63 -8.30
CA PHE A 8 -12.56 -36.69 -9.32
C PHE A 8 -12.27 -35.37 -8.59
N PHE A 9 -10.98 -35.06 -8.52
CA PHE A 9 -10.42 -33.84 -7.96
C PHE A 9 -11.00 -32.66 -8.76
N LEU A 10 -12.21 -32.23 -8.39
CA LEU A 10 -12.75 -30.92 -8.69
C LEU A 10 -12.04 -29.87 -7.81
N LEU A 11 -10.71 -29.91 -7.81
CA LEU A 11 -9.90 -28.70 -7.70
C LEU A 11 -9.80 -28.12 -9.12
N SER A 12 -10.95 -27.78 -9.71
CA SER A 12 -10.93 -26.61 -10.58
C SER A 12 -10.53 -25.49 -9.66
N ALA A 13 -9.26 -25.11 -9.71
CA ALA A 13 -8.76 -23.93 -9.05
C ALA A 13 -9.80 -22.84 -9.30
N LEU A 14 -10.51 -22.46 -8.24
CA LEU A 14 -11.11 -21.15 -8.15
C LEU A 14 -9.90 -20.22 -8.19
N ALA A 15 -9.40 -19.97 -9.39
CA ALA A 15 -8.72 -18.74 -9.69
C ALA A 15 -9.78 -17.69 -9.42
N LEU A 16 -9.88 -17.29 -8.14
CA LEU A 16 -10.34 -15.97 -7.80
C LEU A 16 -9.40 -15.07 -8.60
N LYS A 17 -9.83 -14.71 -9.80
CA LYS A 17 -9.37 -13.48 -10.42
C LYS A 17 -9.89 -12.41 -9.48
N SER A 18 -9.09 -12.12 -8.45
CA SER A 18 -9.19 -10.85 -7.77
C SER A 18 -9.16 -9.82 -8.90
N GLN A 19 -10.21 -9.00 -8.99
CA GLN A 19 -10.29 -7.98 -10.02
C GLN A 19 -9.23 -6.94 -9.67
N GLU A 20 -8.01 -7.15 -10.17
CA GLU A 20 -6.92 -6.20 -10.00
C GLU A 20 -7.21 -5.01 -10.89
N SER A 21 -7.60 -3.92 -10.25
CA SER A 21 -7.78 -2.62 -10.88
C SER A 21 -6.41 -1.98 -11.06
N PHE A 22 -5.98 -1.85 -12.31
CA PHE A 22 -4.75 -1.13 -12.66
C PHE A 22 -5.07 0.34 -12.92
N ILE A 23 -4.26 1.24 -12.36
CA ILE A 23 -4.28 2.66 -12.70
C ILE A 23 -3.25 2.88 -13.81
N TYR A 24 -3.69 3.39 -14.96
CA TYR A 24 -2.85 3.80 -16.08
C TYR A 24 -2.50 5.28 -15.97
N PHE A 25 -1.23 5.65 -16.11
CA PHE A 25 -0.76 7.04 -16.04
C PHE A 25 -0.46 7.62 -17.42
N GLY A 26 -0.82 8.89 -17.64
CA GLY A 26 -0.54 9.69 -18.85
C GLY A 26 0.35 10.91 -18.53
N SER A 27 0.91 11.55 -19.57
CA SER A 27 2.02 12.52 -19.47
C SER A 27 1.67 13.93 -19.01
N GLU A 28 0.40 14.29 -18.82
CA GLU A 28 0.00 15.53 -18.14
C GLU A 28 -1.24 15.25 -17.29
N ASP A 29 -1.04 15.25 -15.96
CA ASP A 29 -2.01 15.58 -14.90
C ASP A 29 -1.59 14.92 -13.58
N LEU A 30 -1.65 15.70 -12.49
CA LEU A 30 -1.51 15.19 -11.13
C LEU A 30 -2.60 14.12 -10.90
N THR A 31 -2.21 12.85 -10.96
CA THR A 31 -3.12 11.73 -10.72
C THR A 31 -3.19 11.44 -9.23
N LYS A 32 -4.40 11.55 -8.66
CA LYS A 32 -4.61 11.23 -7.24
C LYS A 32 -4.59 9.71 -7.02
N LEU A 33 -3.73 9.26 -6.11
CA LEU A 33 -3.63 7.85 -5.70
C LEU A 33 -4.44 7.59 -4.43
N ASP A 34 -5.75 7.79 -4.47
CA ASP A 34 -6.63 7.65 -3.31
C ASP A 34 -7.50 6.38 -3.29
N SER A 35 -7.38 5.55 -4.33
CA SER A 35 -8.17 4.33 -4.52
C SER A 35 -7.30 3.12 -4.83
N ASN A 36 -7.90 1.92 -4.75
CA ASN A 36 -7.27 0.62 -5.06
C ASN A 36 -6.12 0.23 -4.14
N TRP A 37 -6.01 0.85 -2.96
CA TRP A 37 -5.07 0.41 -1.95
C TRP A 37 -5.60 -0.81 -1.21
N ARG A 38 -4.68 -1.67 -0.82
CA ARG A 38 -4.88 -2.80 0.08
C ARG A 38 -4.27 -2.44 1.43
N PHE A 39 -4.94 -2.78 2.52
CA PHE A 39 -4.52 -2.41 3.87
C PHE A 39 -4.54 -3.59 4.85
N THR A 40 -3.55 -3.63 5.74
CA THR A 40 -3.51 -4.53 6.89
C THR A 40 -2.96 -3.82 8.13
N THR A 41 -3.39 -4.26 9.30
CA THR A 41 -2.87 -3.83 10.61
C THR A 41 -1.73 -4.70 11.11
N GLN A 42 -1.44 -5.81 10.42
CA GLN A 42 -0.25 -6.59 10.70
C GLN A 42 0.98 -5.78 10.31
N ASP A 43 2.09 -5.99 11.02
CA ASP A 43 3.36 -5.34 10.73
C ASP A 43 4.44 -6.38 10.54
N LYS A 44 4.73 -6.73 9.27
CA LYS A 44 5.73 -7.74 8.93
C LYS A 44 6.65 -7.26 7.82
N PRO A 45 7.96 -7.54 7.89
CA PRO A 45 8.94 -7.00 6.95
C PRO A 45 8.76 -7.50 5.52
N GLU A 46 8.15 -8.68 5.31
CA GLU A 46 7.88 -9.22 3.97
C GLU A 46 6.83 -8.42 3.19
N PHE A 47 6.08 -7.53 3.85
CA PHE A 47 5.02 -6.74 3.22
C PHE A 47 5.52 -5.69 2.23
N LYS A 48 6.83 -5.41 2.20
CA LYS A 48 7.45 -4.61 1.13
C LYS A 48 7.70 -5.41 -0.15
N GLU A 49 7.82 -6.73 -0.05
CA GLU A 49 8.31 -7.57 -1.15
C GLU A 49 7.32 -7.57 -2.32
N VAL A 50 7.87 -7.55 -3.55
CA VAL A 50 7.06 -7.51 -4.78
C VAL A 50 6.15 -8.73 -4.89
N ALA A 51 6.69 -9.91 -4.57
CA ALA A 51 5.99 -11.19 -4.69
C ALA A 51 5.02 -11.49 -3.52
N PHE A 52 4.92 -10.61 -2.52
CA PHE A 52 4.00 -10.82 -1.42
C PHE A 52 2.54 -10.76 -1.90
N ASN A 53 1.77 -11.79 -1.58
CA ASN A 53 0.36 -11.89 -1.93
C ASN A 53 -0.50 -11.19 -0.87
N ASP A 54 -0.99 -10.00 -1.19
CA ASP A 54 -1.86 -9.17 -0.36
C ASP A 54 -3.34 -9.25 -0.79
N SER A 55 -3.75 -10.24 -1.60
CA SER A 55 -5.13 -10.35 -2.10
C SER A 55 -6.20 -10.53 -1.01
N LEU A 56 -5.80 -10.91 0.20
CA LEU A 56 -6.66 -11.03 1.38
C LEU A 56 -6.71 -9.77 2.25
N TRP A 57 -5.95 -8.73 1.90
CA TRP A 57 -5.96 -7.47 2.64
C TRP A 57 -7.23 -6.67 2.34
N THR A 58 -7.59 -5.82 3.29
CA THR A 58 -8.82 -5.01 3.20
C THR A 58 -8.65 -3.93 2.14
N PRO A 59 -9.55 -3.83 1.14
CA PRO A 59 -9.56 -2.69 0.22
C PRO A 59 -9.77 -1.39 0.99
N MET A 60 -8.97 -0.37 0.70
CA MET A 60 -8.90 0.85 1.48
C MET A 60 -8.65 2.06 0.58
N ARG A 61 -9.14 3.23 1.01
CA ARG A 61 -8.73 4.52 0.45
C ARG A 61 -7.64 5.11 1.33
N THR A 62 -6.76 5.94 0.77
CA THR A 62 -5.63 6.51 1.55
C THR A 62 -6.07 7.50 2.64
N GLN A 63 -7.31 8.00 2.57
CA GLN A 63 -7.90 8.81 3.61
C GLN A 63 -8.43 7.92 4.73
N LEU A 64 -7.64 7.79 5.79
CA LEU A 64 -8.03 7.14 7.03
C LEU A 64 -8.83 8.10 7.92
N PHE A 65 -10.06 8.46 7.56
CA PHE A 65 -10.95 9.14 8.50
C PHE A 65 -11.37 8.19 9.63
N GLU A 66 -11.98 8.73 10.69
CA GLU A 66 -12.30 7.99 11.92
C GLU A 66 -13.05 6.67 11.64
N LYS A 67 -14.14 6.74 10.88
CA LYS A 67 -14.96 5.58 10.53
C LYS A 67 -14.18 4.52 9.74
N GLU A 68 -13.36 4.93 8.79
CA GLU A 68 -12.50 4.04 8.01
C GLU A 68 -11.44 3.37 8.91
N ARG A 69 -10.81 4.12 9.83
CA ARG A 69 -9.84 3.56 10.79
C ARG A 69 -10.46 2.54 11.71
N GLU A 70 -11.61 2.84 12.29
CA GLU A 70 -12.35 1.95 13.17
C GLU A 70 -12.72 0.66 12.45
N LYS A 71 -13.30 0.79 11.25
CA LYS A 71 -13.67 -0.35 10.40
C LYS A 71 -12.45 -1.20 10.02
N ALA A 72 -11.29 -0.57 9.83
CA ALA A 72 -10.04 -1.26 9.53
C ALA A 72 -9.36 -1.87 10.77
N GLY A 73 -9.81 -1.52 11.97
CA GLY A 73 -9.18 -1.89 13.23
C GLY A 73 -7.77 -1.31 13.41
N PHE A 74 -7.48 -0.15 12.80
CA PHE A 74 -6.17 0.51 12.91
C PHE A 74 -5.91 0.94 14.36
N LYS A 75 -4.77 0.52 14.91
CA LYS A 75 -4.34 0.80 16.29
C LYS A 75 -2.95 1.43 16.35
N GLY A 76 -2.65 2.24 15.35
CA GLY A 76 -1.41 3.03 15.29
C GLY A 76 -0.31 2.49 14.38
N ILE A 77 -0.45 1.28 13.82
CA ILE A 77 0.46 0.76 12.78
C ILE A 77 -0.31 -0.02 11.72
N GLY A 78 0.18 0.04 10.50
CA GLY A 78 -0.34 -0.74 9.39
C GLY A 78 0.46 -0.57 8.11
N TRP A 79 0.10 -1.38 7.12
CA TRP A 79 0.70 -1.36 5.80
C TRP A 79 -0.35 -1.08 4.74
N PHE A 80 0.04 -0.29 3.76
CA PHE A 80 -0.70 -0.02 2.54
C PHE A 80 0.07 -0.57 1.35
N ARG A 81 -0.63 -1.20 0.41
CA ARG A 81 -0.06 -1.66 -0.85
C ARG A 81 -0.92 -1.23 -2.04
N LEU A 82 -0.27 -0.76 -3.09
CA LEU A 82 -0.89 -0.34 -4.34
C LEU A 82 -0.13 -0.98 -5.50
N HIS A 83 -0.89 -1.55 -6.44
CA HIS A 83 -0.39 -2.20 -7.63
C HIS A 83 -0.71 -1.32 -8.85
N LEU A 84 0.31 -0.93 -9.61
CA LEU A 84 0.21 0.03 -10.71
C LEU A 84 0.74 -0.58 -12.01
N LYS A 85 0.09 -0.26 -13.14
CA LYS A 85 0.65 -0.52 -14.48
C LYS A 85 0.82 0.79 -15.19
N LEU A 86 2.05 1.12 -15.55
CA LEU A 86 2.32 2.34 -16.27
C LEU A 86 2.02 2.17 -17.75
N ASN A 87 1.64 3.28 -18.38
CA ASN A 87 1.62 3.35 -19.83
C ASN A 87 3.08 3.23 -20.33
N PRO A 88 3.39 2.35 -21.29
CA PRO A 88 4.72 2.25 -21.89
C PRO A 88 5.27 3.58 -22.42
N ALA A 89 4.41 4.55 -22.77
CA ALA A 89 4.83 5.89 -23.18
C ALA A 89 5.55 6.69 -22.09
N LEU A 90 5.42 6.30 -20.81
CA LEU A 90 6.14 6.90 -19.71
C LEU A 90 7.53 6.28 -19.52
N ASP A 91 7.96 5.35 -20.38
CA ASP A 91 9.24 4.67 -20.24
C ASP A 91 10.41 5.66 -20.13
N SER A 92 11.29 5.40 -19.17
CA SER A 92 12.43 6.25 -18.83
C SER A 92 12.07 7.68 -18.37
N ILE A 93 10.81 7.99 -18.09
CA ILE A 93 10.39 9.25 -17.47
C ILE A 93 10.44 9.10 -15.94
N PRO A 94 11.20 9.96 -15.22
CA PRO A 94 11.16 9.99 -13.76
C PRO A 94 9.74 10.32 -13.28
N LEU A 95 9.22 9.51 -12.37
CA LEU A 95 7.94 9.79 -11.73
C LEU A 95 8.15 10.46 -10.38
N SER A 96 7.16 11.24 -9.96
CA SER A 96 7.12 11.88 -8.66
C SER A 96 5.92 11.41 -7.84
N LEU A 97 6.11 11.27 -6.53
CA LEU A 97 5.05 11.08 -5.55
C LEU A 97 5.04 12.29 -4.62
N TYR A 98 3.85 12.82 -4.44
CA TYR A 98 3.53 13.79 -3.40
C TYR A 98 2.55 13.13 -2.43
N MET A 99 2.80 13.28 -1.14
CA MET A 99 1.94 12.70 -0.11
C MET A 99 1.74 13.69 1.04
N VAL A 100 0.57 13.62 1.64
CA VAL A 100 0.25 14.31 2.89
C VAL A 100 -0.03 13.22 3.92
N GLN A 101 0.61 13.34 5.08
CA GLN A 101 0.41 12.41 6.19
C GLN A 101 0.58 13.12 7.52
N GLU A 102 0.01 12.50 8.55
CA GLU A 102 0.29 12.80 9.95
C GLU A 102 0.76 11.51 10.60
N GLY A 103 2.04 11.39 10.93
CA GLY A 103 2.59 10.10 11.36
C GLY A 103 4.01 9.90 10.91
N ALA A 104 4.47 8.67 10.95
CA ALA A 104 5.75 8.24 10.39
C ALA A 104 5.49 7.24 9.27
N SER A 105 6.33 7.26 8.24
CA SER A 105 6.22 6.29 7.15
C SER A 105 7.56 5.86 6.58
N GLU A 106 7.58 4.63 6.09
CA GLU A 106 8.61 4.10 5.20
C GLU A 106 7.96 3.77 3.87
N ILE A 107 8.55 4.25 2.77
CA ILE A 107 7.99 4.14 1.44
C ILE A 107 8.89 3.24 0.60
N TYR A 108 8.28 2.22 0.02
CA TYR A 108 8.94 1.20 -0.76
C TYR A 108 8.36 1.20 -2.18
N ILE A 109 9.24 1.17 -3.18
CA ILE A 109 8.88 0.91 -4.58
C ILE A 109 9.57 -0.37 -4.99
N ASP A 110 8.79 -1.34 -5.43
CA ASP A 110 9.25 -2.67 -5.83
C ASP A 110 10.17 -3.33 -4.78
N GLY A 111 9.80 -3.24 -3.51
CA GLY A 111 10.54 -3.79 -2.37
C GLY A 111 11.75 -2.97 -1.91
N LYS A 112 12.17 -1.95 -2.65
CA LYS A 112 13.27 -1.08 -2.25
C LYS A 112 12.74 0.12 -1.47
N LYS A 113 13.25 0.35 -0.25
CA LYS A 113 12.98 1.59 0.50
C LYS A 113 13.56 2.77 -0.28
N ILE A 114 12.72 3.76 -0.59
CA ILE A 114 13.15 4.96 -1.33
C ILE A 114 13.09 6.23 -0.47
N LYS A 115 12.28 6.23 0.58
CA LYS A 115 12.11 7.37 1.47
C LYS A 115 11.61 6.90 2.84
N GLU A 116 11.95 7.70 3.84
CA GLU A 116 11.48 7.58 5.21
C GLU A 116 11.10 8.97 5.69
N PHE A 117 10.00 9.05 6.42
CA PHE A 117 9.50 10.27 7.06
C PHE A 117 9.27 9.98 8.53
N GLY A 118 10.08 10.61 9.39
CA GLY A 118 10.05 10.34 10.82
C GLY A 118 10.61 8.96 11.15
N VAL A 119 10.19 8.38 12.27
CA VAL A 119 10.64 7.08 12.76
C VAL A 119 9.42 6.23 13.12
N ILE A 120 9.32 5.03 12.53
CA ILE A 120 8.26 4.06 12.85
C ILE A 120 8.47 3.56 14.29
N GLY A 121 7.47 3.78 15.13
CA GLY A 121 7.41 3.26 16.50
C GLY A 121 6.48 2.06 16.63
N THR A 122 6.39 1.53 17.85
CA THR A 122 5.37 0.56 18.29
C THR A 122 4.41 1.15 19.33
N SER A 123 4.57 2.43 19.65
CA SER A 123 3.81 3.21 20.62
C SER A 123 4.02 4.71 20.35
N GLU A 124 3.29 5.58 21.05
CA GLU A 124 3.49 7.02 20.98
C GLU A 124 4.90 7.45 21.46
N ASN A 125 5.44 6.80 22.49
CA ASN A 125 6.72 7.19 23.12
C ASN A 125 7.96 6.89 22.26
N ASN A 126 7.84 5.99 21.27
CA ASN A 126 8.97 5.58 20.43
C ASN A 126 8.73 5.85 18.93
N GLN A 127 7.67 6.59 18.60
CA GLN A 127 7.43 7.10 17.27
C GLN A 127 7.98 8.53 17.16
N GLN A 128 8.51 8.90 15.99
CA GLN A 128 8.72 10.29 15.61
C GLN A 128 7.87 10.61 14.39
N ARG A 129 6.85 11.47 14.54
CA ARG A 129 5.99 11.88 13.42
C ARG A 129 6.70 12.92 12.56
N TYR A 130 6.39 12.92 11.27
CA TYR A 130 6.91 13.87 10.29
C TYR A 130 5.85 14.18 9.23
N THR A 131 5.57 15.46 9.05
CA THR A 131 4.65 15.98 8.02
C THR A 131 5.49 16.43 6.82
N PRO A 132 5.41 15.74 5.66
CA PRO A 132 6.22 16.04 4.48
C PRO A 132 5.68 17.22 3.67
N GLU A 133 5.68 18.41 4.28
CA GLU A 133 5.20 19.63 3.62
C GLU A 133 6.05 19.97 2.39
N ASN A 134 5.42 19.93 1.21
CA ASN A 134 6.03 20.24 -0.09
C ASN A 134 7.19 19.31 -0.51
N GLU A 135 7.37 18.16 0.13
CA GLU A 135 8.38 17.20 -0.28
C GLU A 135 7.90 16.31 -1.44
N ILE A 136 8.69 16.30 -2.51
CA ILE A 136 8.46 15.46 -3.68
C ILE A 136 9.44 14.29 -3.66
N ILE A 137 8.92 13.08 -3.81
CA ILE A 137 9.72 11.86 -3.89
C ILE A 137 9.85 11.47 -5.35
N PHE A 138 11.07 11.48 -5.88
CA PHE A 138 11.33 11.02 -7.25
C PHE A 138 11.74 9.55 -7.27
N PHE A 139 11.25 8.81 -8.26
CA PHE A 139 11.65 7.42 -8.50
C PHE A 139 11.62 7.10 -9.99
N HIS A 140 12.41 6.09 -10.38
CA HIS A 140 12.49 5.60 -11.75
C HIS A 140 11.86 4.22 -11.80
N PRO A 141 10.63 4.10 -12.31
CA PRO A 141 9.96 2.81 -12.41
C PRO A 141 10.56 1.92 -13.51
N LYS A 142 10.36 0.60 -13.37
CA LYS A 142 10.64 -0.37 -14.44
C LYS A 142 9.35 -0.64 -15.20
N PHE A 143 9.37 -0.42 -16.51
CA PHE A 143 8.17 -0.37 -17.36
C PHE A 143 7.66 -1.71 -17.89
N ASP A 144 8.47 -2.75 -17.81
CA ASP A 144 8.16 -4.09 -18.28
C ASP A 144 7.34 -4.92 -17.28
N ARG A 145 6.92 -4.30 -16.16
CA ARG A 145 6.21 -4.98 -15.09
C ARG A 145 5.26 -4.05 -14.36
N GLU A 146 4.41 -4.69 -13.57
CA GLU A 146 3.64 -4.02 -12.52
C GLU A 146 4.57 -3.43 -11.46
N ILE A 147 4.23 -2.23 -10.99
CA ILE A 147 4.92 -1.55 -9.90
C ILE A 147 4.12 -1.77 -8.63
N VAL A 148 4.84 -2.13 -7.57
CA VAL A 148 4.26 -2.24 -6.24
C VAL A 148 4.76 -1.09 -5.38
N ILE A 149 3.83 -0.24 -4.95
CA ILE A 149 4.08 0.75 -3.91
C ILE A 149 3.64 0.14 -2.59
N ALA A 150 4.54 0.03 -1.62
CA ALA A 150 4.22 -0.37 -0.26
C ALA A 150 4.58 0.77 0.71
N ILE A 151 3.69 1.08 1.64
CA ILE A 151 3.89 2.09 2.67
C ILE A 151 3.67 1.43 4.02
N ARG A 152 4.71 1.37 4.83
CA ARG A 152 4.59 1.07 6.25
C ARG A 152 4.31 2.39 6.96
N TYR A 153 3.23 2.45 7.72
CA TYR A 153 2.78 3.68 8.34
C TYR A 153 2.50 3.44 9.82
N SER A 154 2.90 4.42 10.64
CA SER A 154 2.48 4.49 12.03
C SER A 154 1.93 5.87 12.37
N ASN A 155 0.98 5.91 13.28
CA ASN A 155 0.52 7.11 13.96
C ASN A 155 -0.20 6.66 15.24
N TYR A 156 0.49 6.66 16.37
CA TYR A 156 -0.09 6.25 17.65
C TYR A 156 -0.84 7.37 18.38
N SER A 157 -0.69 8.63 17.92
CA SER A 157 -1.44 9.79 18.42
C SER A 157 -2.64 10.12 17.51
N TYR A 158 -3.17 9.13 16.78
CA TYR A 158 -4.21 9.34 15.76
C TYR A 158 -5.52 9.91 16.34
N GLU A 159 -5.79 9.68 17.63
CA GLU A 159 -6.98 10.17 18.32
C GLU A 159 -6.93 11.69 18.53
N HIS A 160 -5.74 12.26 18.75
CA HIS A 160 -5.54 13.70 18.93
C HIS A 160 -5.32 14.47 17.62
N SER A 161 -5.34 13.77 16.49
CA SER A 161 -5.00 14.34 15.19
C SER A 161 -6.16 15.16 14.58
N PHE A 162 -7.38 15.03 15.10
CA PHE A 162 -8.59 15.71 14.59
C PHE A 162 -9.07 16.90 15.45
N ASP A 163 -8.44 17.17 16.60
CA ASP A 163 -8.81 18.28 17.50
C ASP A 163 -8.29 19.67 17.04
N LYS A 164 -7.82 19.79 15.80
CA LYS A 164 -7.20 21.02 15.25
C LYS A 164 -7.84 21.52 13.95
N THR A 165 -9.16 21.53 13.90
CA THR A 165 -9.92 22.31 12.90
C THR A 165 -10.77 23.37 13.58
#